data_AF-A0A6A5YV10-F1
#
_entry.id   AF-A0A6A5YV10-F1
#
_cell.length_a   1.000
_cell.length_b   1.000
_cell.length_c   1.000
_cell.angle_alpha   90.00
_cell.angle_beta   90.00
_cell.angle_gamma   90.00
#
_symmetry.space_group_name_H-M   'P 1'
#
loop_
_entity.id
_entity.type
_entity.pdbx_description
1 polymer ?
#
loop_
_entity_poly.entity_id
_entity_poly.type
_entity_poly.pdbx_seq_one_letter_code
_entity_poly.pdbx_strand_id
1 'polypeptide(L)'
;MTDIAVTVDAPKNDANLQVNFLDSEATIFSQTDSLKVTPKRPWSLFWPPVPGDALHNWLKAECPGVLSWRFDPSQPFDRPWQKWTLDARRSGRTCPSTVLPAAALKPHPASGCGDTLAHTSNGSLEPIEDGEFEGRRAMAVLLDRAIKDWGLIAVTPRTFHYLASHAMYVMEKPFHSRLPFLNGLRRTNVIGQAYENVLVHDVTGFEEKFSLSESGFQFLRVPTTITDWNAETVRQTYLSMMEGWLKEFFGSDLVRIYTHNFRSLDKKRTLPEA
;
A
#
# COMPACT_ATOMS: atom_id res chain seq x y z
N MET A 1 15.83 -9.99 -2.76
CA MET A 1 15.44 -8.55 -2.80
C MET A 1 14.41 -8.32 -1.71
N THR A 2 14.70 -7.41 -0.78
CA THR A 2 13.83 -7.11 0.37
C THR A 2 13.05 -5.84 0.06
N ASP A 3 11.72 -5.94 0.06
CA ASP A 3 10.86 -4.77 -0.11
C ASP A 3 10.60 -4.16 1.27
N ILE A 4 11.03 -2.91 1.47
CA ILE A 4 10.76 -2.12 2.69
C ILE A 4 9.84 -0.98 2.30
N ALA A 5 8.74 -0.80 3.04
CA ALA A 5 8.00 0.44 2.99
C ALA A 5 8.45 1.31 4.17
N VAL A 6 8.90 2.52 3.85
CA VAL A 6 9.47 3.46 4.80
C VAL A 6 8.63 4.72 4.79
N THR A 7 8.35 5.28 5.96
CA THR A 7 7.90 6.66 6.08
C THR A 7 9.08 7.52 6.52
N VAL A 8 9.29 8.62 5.80
CA VAL A 8 10.34 9.61 6.03
C VAL A 8 9.64 10.95 6.21
N ASP A 9 9.92 11.67 7.31
CA ASP A 9 9.42 13.04 7.47
C ASP A 9 10.15 13.99 6.53
N ALA A 10 9.44 15.01 6.03
CA ALA A 10 9.98 15.94 5.04
C ALA A 10 11.27 16.65 5.54
N PRO A 11 12.29 16.79 4.69
CA PRO A 11 13.50 17.53 5.04
C PRO A 11 13.22 19.00 5.34
N LYS A 12 13.97 19.59 6.27
CA LYS A 12 13.84 21.01 6.67
C LYS A 12 14.25 22.01 5.59
N ASN A 13 14.93 21.59 4.51
CA ASN A 13 15.69 22.50 3.66
C ASN A 13 15.36 22.52 2.16
N ASP A 14 14.36 21.77 1.68
CA ASP A 14 13.90 21.92 0.30
C ASP A 14 12.41 22.26 0.24
N ALA A 15 12.11 23.27 -0.57
CA ALA A 15 10.78 23.85 -0.69
C ALA A 15 9.71 22.80 -1.07
N ASN A 16 8.66 22.72 -0.26
CA ASN A 16 7.32 22.25 -0.63
C ASN A 16 7.15 20.83 -1.20
N LEU A 17 7.83 19.82 -0.67
CA LEU A 17 7.41 18.42 -0.83
C LEU A 17 6.65 17.94 0.41
N GLN A 18 5.38 18.37 0.52
CA GLN A 18 4.46 17.80 1.49
C GLN A 18 3.94 16.47 0.94
N VAL A 19 4.53 15.36 1.38
CA VAL A 19 4.05 14.01 1.01
C VAL A 19 2.77 13.73 1.80
N ASN A 20 1.63 14.07 1.22
CA ASN A 20 0.32 13.74 1.77
C ASN A 20 0.03 12.25 1.53
N PHE A 21 0.17 11.43 2.58
CA PHE A 21 -0.25 10.03 2.52
C PHE A 21 -1.76 9.93 2.45
N LEU A 22 -2.24 8.94 1.70
CA LEU A 22 -3.66 8.59 1.68
C LEU A 22 -4.19 8.38 3.11
N ASP A 23 -3.40 7.83 4.03
CA ASP A 23 -3.78 7.49 5.41
C ASP A 23 -3.54 8.57 6.47
N SER A 24 -2.89 9.69 6.13
CA SER A 24 -2.80 10.82 7.05
C SER A 24 -4.19 11.37 7.34
N GLU A 25 -4.49 11.66 8.60
CA GLU A 25 -5.61 12.56 8.89
C GLU A 25 -5.23 13.90 8.28
N ALA A 26 -5.98 14.33 7.26
CA ALA A 26 -5.72 15.57 6.56
C ALA A 26 -6.02 16.74 7.51
N THR A 27 -5.08 17.10 8.38
CA THR A 27 -5.08 18.40 9.03
C THR A 27 -4.51 19.40 8.04
N ILE A 28 -5.29 19.73 7.01
CA ILE A 28 -4.93 20.75 6.03
C ILE A 28 -5.68 22.03 6.40
N PHE A 29 -4.97 22.98 7.00
CA PHE A 29 -5.35 24.39 6.95
C PHE A 29 -5.10 24.89 5.52
N SER A 30 -6.13 24.87 4.67
CA SER A 30 -6.11 25.54 3.38
C SER A 30 -7.48 26.14 3.12
N GLN A 31 -7.53 27.47 3.13
CA GLN A 31 -8.67 28.29 2.78
C GLN A 31 -8.86 28.30 1.26
N THR A 32 -9.44 27.24 0.69
CA THR A 32 -10.19 27.33 -0.56
C THR A 32 -11.38 26.39 -0.47
N ASP A 33 -12.57 26.97 -0.63
CA ASP A 33 -13.88 26.41 -0.30
C ASP A 33 -14.38 25.38 -1.34
N SER A 34 -13.49 24.52 -1.83
CA SER A 34 -13.87 23.31 -2.53
C SER A 34 -14.08 22.21 -1.49
N LEU A 35 -15.29 21.65 -1.40
CA LEU A 35 -15.61 20.53 -0.53
C LEU A 35 -14.65 19.35 -0.79
N LYS A 36 -13.54 19.28 -0.05
CA LYS A 36 -12.61 18.15 -0.11
C LYS A 36 -13.31 16.92 0.45
N VAL A 37 -13.76 16.05 -0.45
CA VAL A 37 -14.36 14.77 -0.07
C VAL A 37 -13.23 13.87 0.44
N THR A 38 -13.13 13.73 1.76
CA THR A 38 -12.20 12.75 2.35
C THR A 38 -12.72 11.34 2.08
N PRO A 39 -11.96 10.47 1.40
CA PRO A 39 -12.39 9.10 1.15
C PRO A 39 -12.64 8.37 2.46
N LYS A 40 -13.82 7.78 2.59
CA LYS A 40 -14.21 6.96 3.74
C LYS A 40 -13.26 5.78 3.85
N ARG A 41 -13.01 5.34 5.08
CA ARG A 41 -12.22 4.14 5.41
C ARG A 41 -13.21 3.05 5.81
N PRO A 42 -13.70 2.17 4.91
CA PRO A 42 -14.81 1.28 5.23
C PRO A 42 -14.57 0.41 6.48
N TRP A 43 -13.30 0.03 6.72
CA TRP A 43 -12.90 -0.78 7.87
C TRP A 43 -13.02 -0.06 9.22
N SER A 44 -13.02 1.28 9.26
CA SER A 44 -13.06 2.02 10.53
C SER A 44 -14.41 1.88 11.25
N LEU A 45 -15.48 1.50 10.53
CA LEU A 45 -16.78 1.22 11.13
C LEU A 45 -16.83 -0.15 11.85
N PHE A 46 -15.87 -1.04 11.54
CA PHE A 46 -15.81 -2.40 12.06
C PHE A 46 -14.62 -2.63 12.99
N TRP A 47 -13.77 -1.61 13.17
CA TRP A 47 -12.55 -1.70 13.95
C TRP A 47 -12.31 -0.49 14.83
N PRO A 48 -12.07 -0.66 16.15
CA PRO A 48 -12.11 -1.94 16.87
C PRO A 48 -13.54 -2.50 16.98
N PRO A 49 -13.72 -3.82 17.07
CA PRO A 49 -15.04 -4.43 17.14
C PRO A 49 -15.72 -4.15 18.50
N VAL A 50 -17.04 -4.00 18.49
CA VAL A 50 -17.83 -3.64 19.68
C VAL A 50 -17.94 -4.85 20.63
N PRO A 51 -17.79 -4.67 21.96
CA PRO A 51 -18.03 -5.75 22.92
C PRO A 51 -19.41 -6.39 22.75
N GLY A 52 -19.43 -7.72 22.60
CA GLY A 52 -20.65 -8.50 22.38
C GLY A 52 -20.84 -8.97 20.93
N ASP A 53 -20.20 -8.30 19.97
CA ASP A 53 -20.25 -8.70 18.55
C ASP A 53 -19.55 -10.05 18.29
N ALA A 54 -19.95 -10.74 17.23
CA ALA A 54 -19.35 -12.02 16.82
C ALA A 54 -17.82 -11.91 16.63
N LEU A 55 -17.33 -10.87 15.95
CA LEU A 55 -15.90 -10.60 15.80
C LEU A 55 -15.21 -10.31 17.13
N HIS A 56 -15.80 -9.51 18.01
CA HIS A 56 -15.23 -9.25 19.32
C HIS A 56 -15.12 -10.55 20.14
N ASN A 57 -16.18 -11.35 20.19
CA ASN A 57 -16.21 -12.60 20.96
C ASN A 57 -15.20 -13.62 20.44
N TRP A 58 -15.07 -13.75 19.13
CA TRP A 58 -14.06 -14.62 18.53
C TRP A 58 -12.64 -14.10 18.77
N LEU A 59 -12.37 -12.80 18.61
CA LEU A 59 -11.04 -12.24 18.91
C LEU A 59 -10.70 -12.42 20.39
N LYS A 60 -11.67 -12.25 21.29
CA LYS A 60 -11.49 -12.49 22.72
C LYS A 60 -11.11 -13.95 23.02
N ALA A 61 -11.64 -14.91 22.27
CA ALA A 61 -11.33 -16.34 22.44
C ALA A 61 -10.00 -16.74 21.78
N GLU A 62 -9.76 -16.33 20.55
CA GLU A 62 -8.63 -16.82 19.72
C GLU A 62 -7.37 -15.93 19.82
N CYS A 63 -7.53 -14.62 20.02
CA CYS A 63 -6.42 -13.68 20.03
C CYS A 63 -6.73 -12.41 20.87
N PRO A 64 -6.92 -12.55 22.20
CA PRO A 64 -7.44 -11.46 23.04
C PRO A 64 -6.56 -10.21 23.02
N GLY A 65 -5.23 -10.38 22.86
CA GLY A 65 -4.29 -9.27 22.78
C GLY A 65 -4.56 -8.29 21.63
N VAL A 66 -5.27 -8.71 20.59
CA VAL A 66 -5.65 -7.86 19.46
C VAL A 66 -6.62 -6.74 19.86
N LEU A 67 -7.52 -6.99 20.80
CA LEU A 67 -8.54 -6.02 21.21
C LEU A 67 -7.93 -4.82 21.96
N SER A 68 -6.88 -5.08 22.74
CA SER A 68 -6.11 -4.05 23.45
C SER A 68 -4.92 -3.51 22.66
N TRP A 69 -4.58 -4.09 21.51
CA TRP A 69 -3.40 -3.69 20.76
C TRP A 69 -3.52 -2.29 20.22
N ARG A 70 -2.42 -1.54 20.33
CA ARG A 70 -2.22 -0.24 19.69
C ARG A 70 -0.87 -0.28 19.01
N PHE A 71 -0.74 0.43 17.90
CA PHE A 71 0.54 0.55 17.22
C PHE A 71 1.54 1.25 18.14
N ASP A 72 2.65 0.57 18.44
CA ASP A 72 3.79 1.14 19.14
C ASP A 72 4.91 1.41 18.12
N PRO A 73 5.27 2.67 17.86
CA PRO A 73 6.37 3.01 16.95
C PRO A 73 7.73 2.46 17.38
N SER A 74 7.93 2.15 18.67
CA SER A 74 9.15 1.52 19.17
C SER A 74 9.18 0.00 18.93
N GLN A 75 8.02 -0.60 18.69
CA GLN A 75 7.85 -2.02 18.39
C GLN A 75 6.95 -2.24 17.16
N PRO A 76 7.31 -1.71 15.98
CA PRO A 76 6.42 -1.65 14.81
C PRO A 76 6.04 -3.03 14.24
N PHE A 77 6.77 -4.07 14.65
CA PHE A 77 6.57 -5.46 14.25
C PHE A 77 5.89 -6.32 15.32
N ASP A 78 5.65 -5.79 16.53
CA ASP A 78 4.91 -6.54 17.54
C ASP A 78 3.41 -6.46 17.24
N ARG A 79 2.93 -7.46 16.49
CA ARG A 79 1.53 -7.55 16.06
C ARG A 79 0.93 -8.85 16.61
N PRO A 80 -0.06 -8.80 17.52
CA PRO A 80 -0.56 -9.99 18.21
C PRO A 80 -1.20 -11.00 17.25
N TRP A 81 -1.79 -10.53 16.14
CA TRP A 81 -2.34 -11.41 15.12
C TRP A 81 -1.27 -12.12 14.27
N GLN A 82 0.01 -11.74 14.35
CA GLN A 82 1.09 -12.42 13.62
C GLN A 82 1.29 -13.85 14.12
N LYS A 83 1.33 -14.05 15.45
CA LYS A 83 1.39 -15.37 16.08
C LYS A 83 0.19 -16.21 15.65
N TRP A 84 -1.01 -15.64 15.77
CA TRP A 84 -2.24 -16.29 15.31
C TRP A 84 -2.18 -16.68 13.82
N THR A 85 -1.72 -15.79 12.94
CA THR A 85 -1.59 -16.08 11.50
C THR A 85 -0.62 -17.23 11.23
N LEU A 86 0.48 -17.30 11.98
CA LEU A 86 1.45 -18.40 11.89
C LEU A 86 0.85 -19.73 12.37
N ASP A 87 0.14 -19.72 13.49
CA ASP A 87 -0.49 -20.91 14.05
C ASP A 87 -1.65 -21.42 13.17
N ALA A 88 -2.44 -20.51 12.59
CA ALA A 88 -3.46 -20.82 11.59
C ALA A 88 -2.85 -21.48 10.35
N ARG A 89 -1.72 -20.97 9.84
CA ARG A 89 -0.99 -21.58 8.72
C ARG A 89 -0.45 -22.96 9.05
N ARG A 90 0.17 -23.13 10.23
CA ARG A 90 0.71 -24.42 10.69
C ARG A 90 -0.37 -25.48 10.86
N SER A 91 -1.57 -25.07 11.26
CA SER A 91 -2.74 -25.95 11.41
C SER A 91 -3.53 -26.18 10.12
N GLY A 92 -3.05 -25.68 8.97
CA GLY A 92 -3.74 -25.84 7.67
C GLY A 92 -5.00 -24.97 7.52
N ARG A 93 -5.31 -24.13 8.50
CA ARG A 93 -6.42 -23.15 8.46
C ARG A 93 -5.99 -21.98 7.59
N THR A 94 -5.94 -22.18 6.27
CA THR A 94 -5.65 -21.09 5.35
C THR A 94 -6.86 -20.18 5.22
N CYS A 95 -6.61 -18.88 5.34
CA CYS A 95 -7.54 -17.84 4.95
C CYS A 95 -7.23 -17.46 3.50
N PRO A 96 -7.95 -17.95 2.49
CA PRO A 96 -7.71 -17.53 1.12
C PRO A 96 -7.95 -16.02 1.00
N SER A 97 -6.94 -15.33 0.49
CA SER A 97 -7.04 -13.94 0.04
C SER A 97 -7.49 -14.02 -1.42
N THR A 98 -8.73 -13.63 -1.70
CA THR A 98 -9.25 -13.61 -3.08
C THR A 98 -9.49 -12.15 -3.45
N VAL A 99 -8.70 -11.65 -4.40
CA VAL A 99 -9.00 -10.40 -5.12
C VAL A 99 -10.28 -10.63 -5.90
N LEU A 100 -11.24 -9.71 -5.81
CA LEU A 100 -12.52 -9.88 -6.50
C LEU A 100 -12.31 -9.57 -7.99
N PRO A 101 -12.73 -10.48 -8.90
CA PRO A 101 -12.78 -10.13 -10.31
C PRO A 101 -13.87 -9.07 -10.53
N ALA A 102 -13.66 -8.15 -11.47
CA ALA A 102 -14.62 -7.08 -11.78
C ALA A 102 -16.05 -7.59 -12.01
N ALA A 103 -16.20 -8.76 -12.62
CA ALA A 103 -17.50 -9.38 -12.90
C ALA A 103 -18.21 -10.02 -11.68
N ALA A 104 -17.53 -10.22 -10.54
CA ALA A 104 -18.13 -10.87 -9.36
C ALA A 104 -18.99 -9.92 -8.49
N LEU A 105 -19.10 -8.64 -8.88
CA LEU A 105 -19.97 -7.70 -8.21
C LEU A 105 -21.40 -7.83 -8.74
N LYS A 106 -22.20 -8.67 -8.09
CA LYS A 106 -23.65 -8.43 -8.08
C LYS A 106 -23.90 -7.16 -7.24
N PRO A 107 -24.82 -6.26 -7.64
CA PRO A 107 -25.25 -5.17 -6.78
C PRO A 107 -25.76 -5.76 -5.47
N HIS A 108 -25.14 -5.36 -4.36
CA HIS A 108 -25.58 -5.81 -3.04
C HIS A 108 -26.93 -5.15 -2.73
N PRO A 109 -27.95 -5.91 -2.32
CA PRO A 109 -29.08 -5.32 -1.64
C PRO A 109 -28.61 -4.87 -0.24
N ALA A 110 -28.63 -3.55 -0.03
CA ALA A 110 -28.69 -2.85 1.24
C ALA A 110 -27.78 -3.34 2.40
N SER A 111 -26.69 -2.59 2.63
CA SER A 111 -26.52 -2.01 3.97
C SER A 111 -27.72 -1.12 4.21
N GLY A 112 -28.56 -1.47 5.17
CA GLY A 112 -29.81 -0.79 5.48
C GLY A 112 -29.54 0.64 5.95
N CYS A 113 -29.57 1.58 5.01
CA CYS A 113 -30.02 2.94 5.23
C CYS A 113 -30.86 3.27 3.99
N GLY A 114 -32.17 3.30 4.18
CA GLY A 114 -33.11 3.60 3.10
C GLY A 114 -32.86 5.01 2.57
N ASP A 115 -32.65 5.13 1.27
CA ASP A 115 -33.69 5.72 0.42
C ASP A 115 -33.40 5.43 -1.05
N THR A 116 -34.49 5.14 -1.74
CA THR A 116 -34.53 4.69 -3.13
C THR A 116 -34.37 5.89 -4.05
N LEU A 117 -33.19 6.05 -4.67
CA LEU A 117 -33.06 6.85 -5.88
C LEU A 117 -32.35 6.01 -6.94
N ALA A 118 -33.16 5.46 -7.83
CA ALA A 118 -32.72 4.87 -9.08
C ALA A 118 -32.09 5.98 -9.94
N HIS A 119 -30.76 6.09 -9.90
CA HIS A 119 -30.01 6.80 -10.92
C HIS A 119 -29.35 5.78 -11.84
N THR A 120 -30.07 5.42 -12.91
CA THR A 120 -29.43 5.19 -14.21
C THR A 120 -28.78 6.50 -14.62
N SER A 121 -27.48 6.67 -14.34
CA SER A 121 -26.67 7.72 -14.94
C SER A 121 -25.50 7.08 -15.69
N ASN A 122 -25.58 7.13 -17.02
CA ASN A 122 -24.42 7.25 -17.90
C ASN A 122 -23.79 8.65 -17.68
N GLY A 123 -23.43 8.96 -16.43
CA GLY A 123 -22.79 10.21 -16.08
C GLY A 123 -21.29 10.05 -16.30
N SER A 124 -20.77 10.65 -17.37
CA SER A 124 -19.38 11.09 -17.42
C SER A 124 -19.14 11.91 -16.16
N LEU A 125 -18.45 11.31 -15.18
CA LEU A 125 -17.96 12.03 -14.02
C LEU A 125 -16.90 12.99 -14.55
N GLU A 126 -17.27 14.26 -14.69
CA GLU A 126 -16.32 15.34 -14.94
C GLU A 126 -15.21 15.24 -13.87
N PRO A 127 -13.92 15.23 -14.28
CA PRO A 127 -12.81 15.10 -13.34
C PRO A 127 -12.88 16.22 -12.30
N ILE A 128 -12.79 15.86 -11.02
CA ILE A 128 -12.55 16.85 -9.97
C ILE A 128 -11.14 17.41 -10.23
N GLU A 129 -11.08 18.66 -10.69
CA GLU A 129 -9.86 19.40 -10.98
C GLU A 129 -9.13 19.74 -9.66
N ASP A 130 -8.45 18.75 -9.09
CA ASP A 130 -7.45 18.99 -8.05
C ASP A 130 -6.11 19.26 -8.75
N GLY A 131 -5.58 20.48 -8.63
CA GLY A 131 -4.36 20.92 -9.34
C GLY A 131 -3.13 20.05 -9.04
N GLU A 132 -3.10 19.36 -7.88
CA GLU A 132 -2.07 18.37 -7.57
C GLU A 132 -2.16 17.10 -8.42
N PHE A 133 -3.37 16.68 -8.78
CA PHE A 133 -3.61 15.50 -9.61
C PHE A 133 -3.17 15.76 -11.05
N GLU A 134 -3.47 16.96 -11.55
CA GLU A 134 -3.06 17.39 -12.88
C GLU A 134 -1.54 17.55 -12.99
N GLY A 135 -0.88 18.08 -11.96
CA GLY A 135 0.59 18.14 -11.87
C GLY A 135 1.25 16.75 -11.94
N ARG A 136 0.73 15.77 -11.19
CA ARG A 136 1.23 14.38 -11.23
C ARG A 136 1.03 13.73 -12.60
N ARG A 137 -0.13 13.96 -13.23
CA ARG A 137 -0.42 13.45 -14.57
C ARG A 137 0.51 14.06 -15.62
N ALA A 138 0.76 15.37 -15.55
CA ALA A 138 1.69 16.05 -16.44
C ALA A 138 3.12 15.49 -16.29
N MET A 139 3.57 15.25 -15.06
CA MET A 139 4.89 14.66 -14.81
C MET A 139 5.00 13.24 -15.38
N ALA A 140 3.96 12.42 -15.24
CA ALA A 140 3.93 11.07 -15.83
C ALA A 140 4.09 11.12 -17.36
N VAL A 141 3.43 12.07 -18.04
CA VAL A 141 3.54 12.24 -19.51
C VAL A 141 4.96 12.65 -19.92
N LEU A 142 5.63 13.51 -19.12
CA LEU A 142 7.01 13.91 -19.37
C LEU A 142 7.97 12.73 -19.19
N LEU A 143 7.79 11.95 -18.13
CA LEU A 143 8.59 10.75 -17.86
C LEU A 143 8.42 9.70 -18.98
N ASP A 144 7.20 9.47 -19.45
CA ASP A 144 6.92 8.55 -20.57
C ASP A 144 7.63 8.99 -21.87
N ARG A 145 7.73 10.31 -22.11
CA ARG A 145 8.49 10.83 -23.25
C ARG A 145 9.99 10.58 -23.05
N ALA A 146 10.51 10.91 -21.87
CA ALA A 146 11.93 10.71 -21.57
C ALA A 146 12.34 9.24 -21.70
N ILE A 147 11.51 8.31 -21.21
CA ILE A 147 11.73 6.86 -21.33
C ILE A 147 11.83 6.42 -22.80
N LYS A 148 10.98 6.98 -23.68
CA LYS A 148 11.05 6.73 -25.12
C LYS A 148 12.33 7.28 -25.74
N ASP A 149 12.73 8.49 -25.34
CA ASP A 149 13.93 9.15 -25.84
C ASP A 149 15.22 8.41 -25.40
N TRP A 150 15.21 7.78 -24.22
CA TRP A 150 16.31 6.94 -23.75
C TRP A 150 16.39 5.58 -24.45
N GLY A 151 15.36 5.19 -25.20
CA GLY A 151 15.34 3.92 -25.94
C GLY A 151 15.30 2.69 -25.04
N LEU A 152 14.67 2.79 -23.86
CA LEU A 152 14.56 1.67 -22.92
C LEU A 152 13.81 0.49 -23.55
N ILE A 153 14.35 -0.72 -23.34
CA ILE A 153 13.75 -1.97 -23.84
C ILE A 153 12.38 -2.14 -23.17
N ALA A 154 11.34 -2.36 -23.98
CA ALA A 154 9.98 -2.55 -23.50
C ALA A 154 9.49 -3.99 -23.75
N VAL A 155 8.76 -4.53 -22.79
CA VAL A 155 8.03 -5.81 -22.91
C VAL A 155 6.56 -5.55 -22.68
N THR A 156 5.72 -6.16 -23.51
CA THR A 156 4.26 -6.11 -23.37
C THR A 156 3.77 -7.47 -22.87
N PRO A 157 3.49 -7.63 -21.55
CA PRO A 157 2.85 -8.85 -21.06
C PRO A 157 1.47 -9.04 -21.71
N ARG A 158 1.06 -10.30 -21.92
CA ARG A 158 -0.25 -10.64 -22.53
C ARG A 158 -1.42 -10.01 -21.78
N THR A 159 -1.36 -10.02 -20.45
CA THR A 159 -2.38 -9.44 -19.57
C THR A 159 -1.68 -8.90 -18.33
N PHE A 160 -1.98 -7.66 -17.95
CA PHE A 160 -1.48 -7.05 -16.73
C PHE A 160 -2.66 -6.69 -15.82
N HIS A 161 -2.71 -7.28 -14.62
CA HIS A 161 -3.82 -7.07 -13.69
C HIS A 161 -3.45 -6.00 -12.65
N TYR A 162 -4.23 -4.94 -12.57
CA TYR A 162 -4.09 -3.92 -11.52
C TYR A 162 -5.43 -3.36 -11.08
N LEU A 163 -5.39 -2.41 -10.14
CA LEU A 163 -6.57 -1.77 -9.57
C LEU A 163 -7.42 -1.12 -10.68
N ALA A 164 -8.67 -1.54 -10.81
CA ALA A 164 -9.60 -0.95 -11.75
C ALA A 164 -9.91 0.51 -11.37
N SER A 165 -10.05 1.38 -12.37
CA SER A 165 -10.62 2.71 -12.12
C SER A 165 -12.11 2.53 -11.82
N HIS A 166 -12.51 2.72 -10.57
CA HIS A 166 -13.88 2.52 -10.12
C HIS A 166 -14.36 3.75 -9.34
N ALA A 167 -15.57 4.24 -9.63
CA ALA A 167 -16.13 5.44 -9.01
C ALA A 167 -16.16 5.37 -7.46
N MET A 168 -16.27 4.16 -6.91
CA MET A 168 -16.21 3.96 -5.45
C MET A 168 -14.90 4.46 -4.83
N TYR A 169 -13.77 4.45 -5.56
CA TYR A 169 -12.48 4.85 -5.01
C TYR A 169 -12.32 6.36 -4.83
N VAL A 170 -13.24 7.14 -5.40
CA VAL A 170 -13.40 8.56 -5.08
C VAL A 170 -13.96 8.72 -3.66
N MET A 171 -14.86 7.82 -3.25
CA MET A 171 -15.60 7.92 -1.99
C MET A 171 -15.07 7.01 -0.87
N GLU A 172 -14.35 5.94 -1.21
CA GLU A 172 -13.88 4.91 -0.30
C GLU A 172 -12.46 4.50 -0.63
N LYS A 173 -11.63 4.33 0.39
CA LYS A 173 -10.29 3.80 0.17
C LYS A 173 -10.31 2.32 -0.23
N PRO A 174 -9.48 1.90 -1.21
CA PRO A 174 -9.19 0.50 -1.44
C PRO A 174 -8.61 -0.14 -0.19
N PHE A 175 -9.10 -1.32 0.20
CA PHE A 175 -8.59 -2.06 1.35
C PHE A 175 -8.62 -3.56 1.12
N HIS A 176 -7.71 -4.25 1.81
CA HIS A 176 -7.67 -5.69 1.92
C HIS A 176 -7.48 -6.08 3.39
N SER A 177 -8.53 -6.63 4.00
CA SER A 177 -8.50 -7.13 5.38
C SER A 177 -7.79 -8.47 5.44
N ARG A 178 -6.75 -8.54 6.28
CA ARG A 178 -6.09 -9.79 6.65
C ARG A 178 -6.88 -10.61 7.67
N LEU A 179 -7.90 -10.01 8.28
CA LEU A 179 -8.75 -10.71 9.24
C LEU A 179 -9.75 -11.63 8.52
N PRO A 180 -10.09 -12.78 9.13
CA PRO A 180 -10.97 -13.78 8.52
C PRO A 180 -12.38 -13.24 8.24
N PHE A 181 -12.85 -12.34 9.09
CA PHE A 181 -14.19 -11.75 8.98
C PHE A 181 -14.21 -10.40 9.70
N LEU A 182 -14.91 -9.45 9.10
CA LEU A 182 -15.33 -8.20 9.72
C LEU A 182 -16.85 -8.19 9.50
N ASN A 183 -17.65 -8.20 10.56
CA ASN A 183 -19.11 -8.46 10.57
C ASN A 183 -19.88 -7.83 9.38
N GLY A 184 -20.00 -8.54 8.25
CA GLY A 184 -20.67 -8.02 7.04
C GLY A 184 -19.82 -7.15 6.12
N LEU A 185 -18.63 -6.69 6.53
CA LEU A 185 -17.67 -6.06 5.63
C LEU A 185 -16.95 -7.11 4.80
N ARG A 186 -16.98 -6.91 3.47
CA ARG A 186 -16.21 -7.73 2.53
C ARG A 186 -14.72 -7.66 2.88
N ARG A 187 -14.00 -8.78 2.71
CA ARG A 187 -12.55 -8.82 3.00
C ARG A 187 -11.74 -7.86 2.14
N THR A 188 -12.28 -7.45 1.00
CA THR A 188 -11.64 -6.49 0.12
C THR A 188 -12.70 -5.74 -0.66
N ASN A 189 -12.47 -4.46 -0.93
CA ASN A 189 -13.14 -3.71 -1.99
C ASN A 189 -12.19 -3.46 -3.19
N VAL A 190 -10.98 -4.04 -3.19
CA VAL A 190 -10.06 -4.01 -4.32
C VAL A 190 -10.65 -4.82 -5.47
N ILE A 191 -10.87 -4.14 -6.59
CA ILE A 191 -11.35 -4.67 -7.85
C ILE A 191 -10.17 -4.68 -8.81
N GLY A 192 -9.81 -5.87 -9.28
CA GLY A 192 -8.80 -6.02 -10.33
C GLY A 192 -9.43 -5.92 -11.71
N GLN A 193 -8.76 -5.23 -12.62
CA GLN A 193 -9.04 -5.25 -14.06
C GLN A 193 -7.80 -5.73 -14.82
N ALA A 194 -8.03 -6.54 -15.86
CA ALA A 194 -6.98 -6.89 -16.81
C ALA A 194 -6.86 -5.75 -17.83
N TYR A 195 -5.62 -5.31 -18.03
CA TYR A 195 -5.28 -4.31 -19.02
C TYR A 195 -4.37 -4.94 -20.06
N GLU A 196 -4.73 -4.68 -21.32
CA GLU A 196 -3.96 -5.08 -22.48
C GLU A 196 -2.98 -3.98 -22.84
N ASN A 197 -1.89 -4.34 -23.51
CA ASN A 197 -0.91 -3.39 -24.05
C ASN A 197 -0.20 -2.50 -23.02
N VAL A 198 -0.11 -2.96 -21.75
CA VAL A 198 0.73 -2.29 -20.75
C VAL A 198 2.20 -2.49 -21.15
N LEU A 199 2.93 -1.39 -21.33
CA LEU A 199 4.37 -1.43 -21.59
C LEU A 199 5.12 -1.48 -20.27
N VAL A 200 6.02 -2.45 -20.13
CA VAL A 200 6.93 -2.57 -19.00
C VAL A 200 8.35 -2.36 -19.52
N HIS A 201 9.00 -1.30 -19.06
CA HIS A 201 10.36 -0.95 -19.47
C HIS A 201 11.39 -1.56 -18.53
N ASP A 202 12.45 -2.15 -19.09
CA ASP A 202 13.65 -2.55 -18.36
C ASP A 202 14.53 -1.32 -18.14
N VAL A 203 14.67 -0.90 -16.89
CA VAL A 203 15.41 0.30 -16.46
C VAL A 203 16.87 0.01 -16.12
N THR A 204 17.34 -1.23 -16.31
CA THR A 204 18.71 -1.63 -15.98
C THR A 204 19.73 -0.78 -16.74
N GLY A 205 20.66 -0.16 -16.03
CA GLY A 205 21.68 0.75 -16.59
C GLY A 205 21.22 2.20 -16.79
N PHE A 206 19.99 2.54 -16.42
CA PHE A 206 19.44 3.90 -16.44
C PHE A 206 18.91 4.31 -15.06
N GLU A 207 19.32 3.61 -14.01
CA GLU A 207 18.80 3.80 -12.65
C GLU A 207 18.99 5.24 -12.14
N GLU A 208 20.07 5.90 -12.57
CA GLU A 208 20.39 7.29 -12.20
C GLU A 208 19.45 8.33 -12.82
N LYS A 209 18.65 7.95 -13.82
CA LYS A 209 17.66 8.82 -14.46
C LYS A 209 16.36 8.95 -13.67
N PHE A 210 16.15 8.09 -12.68
CA PHE A 210 14.94 8.06 -11.87
C PHE A 210 15.19 8.71 -10.52
N SER A 211 14.53 9.86 -10.30
CA SER A 211 14.60 10.63 -9.06
C SER A 211 13.26 10.59 -8.33
N LEU A 212 13.29 10.73 -7.00
CA LEU A 212 12.08 10.71 -6.18
C LEU A 212 11.11 11.84 -6.54
N SER A 213 11.62 13.02 -6.90
CA SER A 213 10.83 14.20 -7.26
C SER A 213 10.15 14.08 -8.63
N GLU A 214 10.81 13.49 -9.62
CA GLU A 214 10.29 13.41 -10.99
C GLU A 214 9.52 12.11 -11.22
N SER A 215 10.07 10.98 -10.76
CA SER A 215 9.52 9.65 -11.03
C SER A 215 8.65 9.13 -9.89
N GLY A 216 8.69 9.77 -8.71
CA GLY A 216 8.04 9.25 -7.50
C GLY A 216 8.77 8.06 -6.87
N PHE A 217 9.93 7.67 -7.41
CA PHE A 217 10.81 6.64 -6.86
C PHE A 217 12.26 6.89 -7.30
N GLN A 218 13.21 6.32 -6.58
CA GLN A 218 14.64 6.43 -6.89
C GLN A 218 15.36 5.12 -6.58
N PHE A 219 16.37 4.79 -7.37
CA PHE A 219 17.27 3.69 -7.11
C PHE A 219 18.44 4.14 -6.24
N LEU A 220 18.69 3.41 -5.16
CA LEU A 220 19.76 3.72 -4.22
C LEU A 220 20.59 2.48 -3.95
N ARG A 221 21.92 2.65 -3.93
CA ARG A 221 22.86 1.60 -3.51
C ARG A 221 23.17 1.79 -2.05
N VAL A 222 22.53 0.98 -1.22
CA VAL A 222 22.75 1.01 0.23
C VAL A 222 23.95 0.11 0.56
N PRO A 223 25.01 0.63 1.20
CA PRO A 223 26.09 -0.21 1.68
C PRO A 223 25.52 -1.13 2.77
N THR A 224 25.54 -2.44 2.52
CA THR A 224 25.08 -3.44 3.50
C THR A 224 26.22 -4.36 3.90
N THR A 225 26.37 -4.56 5.21
CA THR A 225 27.35 -5.48 5.80
C THR A 225 26.75 -6.86 6.07
N ILE A 226 25.48 -7.08 5.71
CA ILE A 226 24.75 -8.30 6.04
C ILE A 226 25.05 -9.38 5.01
N THR A 227 25.68 -10.45 5.50
CA THR A 227 26.02 -11.64 4.72
C THR A 227 24.97 -12.74 4.86
N ASP A 228 24.46 -12.95 6.08
CA ASP A 228 23.41 -13.92 6.35
C ASP A 228 22.04 -13.24 6.41
N TRP A 229 21.19 -13.55 5.44
CA TRP A 229 19.85 -12.98 5.31
C TRP A 229 18.84 -13.92 5.94
N ASN A 230 18.50 -13.67 7.20
CA ASN A 230 17.46 -14.39 7.93
C ASN A 230 16.56 -13.41 8.70
N ALA A 231 15.45 -13.90 9.25
CA ALA A 231 14.47 -13.04 9.92
C ALA A 231 15.06 -12.28 11.13
N GLU A 232 16.05 -12.87 11.81
CA GLU A 232 16.69 -12.27 12.97
C GLU A 232 17.68 -11.18 12.57
N THR A 233 18.60 -11.48 11.62
CA THR A 233 19.59 -10.52 11.14
C THR A 233 18.94 -9.33 10.44
N VAL A 234 17.84 -9.55 9.73
CA VAL A 234 17.03 -8.47 9.16
C VAL A 234 16.53 -7.56 10.29
N ARG A 235 15.88 -8.11 11.32
CA ARG A 235 15.29 -7.31 12.39
C ARG A 235 16.33 -6.58 13.23
N GLN A 236 17.39 -7.27 13.63
CA GLN A 236 18.38 -6.72 14.55
C GLN A 236 19.36 -5.77 13.86
N THR A 237 19.77 -6.09 12.63
CA THR A 237 20.86 -5.38 11.94
C THR A 237 20.34 -4.55 10.77
N TYR A 238 19.61 -5.16 9.84
CA TYR A 238 19.25 -4.49 8.59
C TYR A 238 18.34 -3.29 8.81
N LEU A 239 17.28 -3.47 9.60
CA LEU A 239 16.28 -2.42 9.80
C LEU A 239 16.88 -1.22 10.53
N SER A 240 17.67 -1.46 11.57
CA SER A 240 18.38 -0.42 12.33
C SER A 240 19.38 0.34 11.44
N MET A 241 20.19 -0.40 10.66
CA MET A 241 21.14 0.18 9.70
C MET A 241 20.40 1.03 8.64
N MET A 242 19.30 0.52 8.10
CA MET A 242 18.51 1.19 7.09
C MET A 242 17.83 2.45 7.64
N GLU A 243 17.29 2.41 8.85
CA GLU A 243 16.72 3.60 9.51
C GLU A 243 17.77 4.71 9.64
N GLY A 244 18.97 4.38 10.11
CA GLY A 244 20.07 5.35 10.24
C GLY A 244 20.49 5.93 8.88
N TRP A 245 20.70 5.05 7.89
CA TRP A 245 21.07 5.46 6.55
C TRP A 245 20.03 6.36 5.88
N LEU A 246 18.74 6.06 6.04
CA LEU A 246 17.65 6.89 5.49
C LEU A 246 17.54 8.24 6.19
N LYS A 247 17.76 8.31 7.51
CA LYS A 247 17.79 9.59 8.23
C LYS A 247 18.91 10.49 7.71
N GLU A 248 20.10 9.92 7.53
CA GLU A 248 21.24 10.65 6.99
C GLU A 248 21.00 11.09 5.54
N PHE A 249 20.55 10.16 4.68
CA PHE A 249 20.35 10.42 3.26
C PHE A 249 19.28 11.50 3.00
N PHE A 250 18.16 11.45 3.72
CA PHE A 250 17.07 12.43 3.56
C PHE A 250 17.22 13.65 4.48
N GLY A 251 18.19 13.68 5.40
CA GLY A 251 18.29 14.75 6.40
C GLY A 251 17.05 14.82 7.30
N SER A 252 16.42 13.68 7.57
CA SER A 252 15.15 13.61 8.31
C SER A 252 15.38 13.35 9.79
N ASP A 253 14.62 14.06 10.63
CA ASP A 253 14.65 13.86 12.10
C ASP A 253 14.09 12.49 12.49
N LEU A 254 13.17 11.94 11.68
CA LEU A 254 12.45 10.71 11.96
C LEU A 254 12.31 9.84 10.71
N VAL A 255 12.64 8.56 10.87
CA VAL A 255 12.36 7.51 9.91
C VAL A 255 11.73 6.35 10.67
N ARG A 256 10.66 5.79 10.13
CA ARG A 256 9.98 4.63 10.73
C ARG A 256 9.74 3.56 9.68
N ILE A 257 10.18 2.35 10.00
CA ILE A 257 9.93 1.16 9.18
C ILE A 257 8.79 0.37 9.83
N TYR A 258 7.63 0.35 9.18
CA TYR A 258 6.44 -0.30 9.71
C TYR A 258 6.17 -1.67 9.08
N THR A 259 6.82 -2.01 7.97
CA THR A 259 6.69 -3.33 7.34
C THR A 259 7.96 -3.73 6.62
N HIS A 260 8.28 -5.02 6.66
CA HIS A 260 9.32 -5.64 5.84
C HIS A 260 8.80 -6.98 5.35
N ASN A 261 9.10 -7.33 4.11
CA ASN A 261 8.81 -8.66 3.57
C ASN A 261 10.12 -9.39 3.32
N PHE A 262 10.27 -10.56 3.94
CA PHE A 262 11.38 -11.45 3.70
C PHE A 262 10.96 -12.56 2.73
N ARG A 263 11.46 -12.55 1.49
CA ARG A 263 11.23 -13.64 0.53
C ARG A 263 12.26 -14.75 0.79
N SER A 264 11.88 -15.73 1.60
CA SER A 264 12.72 -16.89 1.95
C SER A 264 12.87 -17.95 0.83
N LEU A 265 12.51 -17.64 -0.42
CA LEU A 265 12.54 -18.61 -1.53
C LEU A 265 13.83 -18.56 -2.34
N ASP A 266 14.81 -17.72 -1.96
CA ASP A 266 16.14 -17.79 -2.55
C ASP A 266 16.78 -19.13 -2.12
N LYS A 267 16.63 -20.16 -2.97
CA LYS A 267 17.55 -21.30 -2.98
C LYS A 267 18.94 -20.68 -3.01
N LYS A 268 19.80 -21.01 -2.04
CA LYS A 268 21.20 -20.55 -1.97
C LYS A 268 21.75 -20.44 -3.39
N ARG A 269 21.99 -19.21 -3.85
CA ARG A 269 22.49 -18.95 -5.21
C ARG A 269 23.88 -19.57 -5.27
N THR A 270 23.99 -20.79 -5.81
CA THR A 270 25.28 -21.41 -6.07
C THR A 270 25.98 -20.51 -7.09
N LEU A 271 27.12 -19.95 -6.69
CA LEU A 271 27.96 -19.18 -7.61
C LEU A 271 28.38 -20.13 -8.76
N PRO A 272 28.43 -19.65 -10.02
CA PRO A 272 29.06 -20.42 -11.07
C PRO A 272 30.54 -20.60 -10.70
N GLU A 273 30.99 -21.84 -10.71
CA GLU A 273 32.42 -22.16 -10.67
C GLU A 273 33.10 -21.47 -11.85
N ALA A 274 34.24 -20.83 -11.57
CA ALA A 274 35.05 -20.08 -12.52
C ALA A 274 35.73 -20.99 -13.55
#